data_AF-E5A3H8-F1
#
_entry.id   AF-E5A3H8-F1
#
_cell.length_a   1.000
_cell.length_b   1.000
_cell.length_c   1.000
_cell.angle_alpha   90.00
_cell.angle_beta   90.00
_cell.angle_gamma   90.00
#
_symmetry.space_group_name_H-M   'P 1'
#
loop_
_entity.id
_entity.type
_entity.pdbx_description
1 polymer ?
#
loop_
_entity_poly.entity_id
_entity_poly.type
_entity_poly.pdbx_seq_one_letter_code
_entity_poly.pdbx_strand_id
1 'polypeptide(L)'
;MVNYLSTPIVSPSTTTMASKVGLGVPLPLLAPATATWAAPFALYYVFLQNRIVFHRVRSNNFTSNTTDPEKGNNDPLYVANRAQVNFAENVPLVLAVALLAELNGASRSYINWALGALFAFRVGHAEFGLMLKDSAGVGRPIGYFGTQAVLVGLSSYAAYLIKDYWMI
;
A
#
# COMPACT_ATOMS: atom_id res chain seq x y z
N MET A 1 -20.23 -64.71 6.33
CA MET A 1 -19.36 -63.70 6.97
C MET A 1 -19.44 -62.43 6.16
N VAL A 2 -19.95 -61.35 6.76
CA VAL A 2 -20.22 -60.08 6.08
C VAL A 2 -18.92 -59.27 6.07
N ASN A 3 -18.37 -58.99 4.89
CA ASN A 3 -17.19 -58.12 4.74
C ASN A 3 -17.64 -56.67 4.76
N TYR A 4 -17.25 -55.94 5.80
CA TYR A 4 -17.48 -54.51 5.93
C TYR A 4 -16.55 -53.74 4.99
N LEU A 5 -17.15 -53.00 4.06
CA LEU A 5 -16.48 -52.00 3.21
C LEU A 5 -15.83 -50.94 4.12
N SER A 6 -14.49 -50.87 4.08
CA SER A 6 -13.74 -49.78 4.67
C SER A 6 -13.90 -48.54 3.80
N THR A 7 -14.75 -47.61 4.20
CA THR A 7 -14.74 -46.24 3.64
C THR A 7 -13.42 -45.56 3.99
N PRO A 8 -12.66 -45.00 3.04
CA PRO A 8 -11.49 -44.21 3.38
C PRO A 8 -11.94 -42.93 4.07
N ILE A 9 -11.44 -42.73 5.29
CA ILE A 9 -11.58 -41.51 6.09
C ILE A 9 -10.87 -40.39 5.31
N VAL A 10 -11.65 -39.42 4.83
CA VAL A 10 -11.12 -38.17 4.28
C VAL A 10 -10.37 -37.46 5.40
N SER A 11 -9.04 -37.48 5.34
CA SER A 11 -8.20 -36.60 6.16
C SER A 11 -8.51 -35.15 5.78
N PRO A 12 -8.71 -34.23 6.75
CA PRO A 12 -8.83 -32.81 6.46
C PRO A 12 -7.42 -32.25 6.23
N SER A 13 -6.75 -32.68 5.16
CA SER A 13 -5.50 -32.05 4.73
C SER A 13 -5.83 -30.88 3.82
N THR A 14 -5.39 -29.70 4.28
CA THR A 14 -5.21 -28.48 3.48
C THR A 14 -6.47 -27.94 2.81
N THR A 15 -7.16 -27.06 3.54
CA THR A 15 -8.01 -26.00 3.00
C THR A 15 -7.21 -25.25 1.92
N THR A 16 -7.31 -25.72 0.68
CA THR A 16 -6.81 -25.02 -0.48
C THR A 16 -7.74 -23.83 -0.63
N MET A 17 -7.30 -22.66 -0.17
CA MET A 17 -7.99 -21.39 -0.31
C MET A 17 -8.05 -21.02 -1.80
N ALA A 18 -8.91 -21.73 -2.55
CA ALA A 18 -9.26 -21.37 -3.91
C ALA A 18 -9.95 -20.00 -3.84
N SER A 19 -9.19 -18.95 -4.18
CA SER A 19 -9.70 -17.59 -4.16
C SER A 19 -10.86 -17.48 -5.15
N LYS A 20 -12.08 -17.43 -4.64
CA LYS A 20 -13.29 -17.18 -5.43
C LYS A 20 -13.40 -15.69 -5.77
N VAL A 21 -12.47 -15.18 -6.55
CA VAL A 21 -12.54 -13.82 -7.09
C VAL A 21 -12.36 -13.90 -8.61
N GLY A 22 -13.49 -14.01 -9.34
CA GLY A 22 -13.58 -13.74 -10.78
C GLY A 22 -14.05 -14.88 -11.71
N LEU A 23 -15.13 -14.62 -12.46
CA LEU A 23 -15.51 -15.15 -13.79
C LEU A 23 -15.04 -16.57 -14.17
N GLY A 24 -15.62 -17.62 -13.59
CA GLY A 24 -15.80 -18.96 -14.20
C GLY A 24 -14.56 -19.77 -14.64
N VAL A 25 -13.37 -19.18 -14.64
CA VAL A 25 -12.10 -19.77 -15.04
C VAL A 25 -11.14 -19.57 -13.86
N PRO A 26 -10.52 -20.62 -13.31
CA PRO A 26 -9.57 -20.49 -12.22
C PRO A 26 -8.31 -19.80 -12.74
N LEU A 27 -8.32 -18.45 -12.76
CA LEU A 27 -7.11 -17.67 -12.95
C LEU A 27 -6.25 -17.86 -11.70
N PRO A 28 -5.02 -18.39 -11.81
CA PRO A 28 -4.09 -18.36 -10.70
C PRO A 28 -3.93 -16.88 -10.29
N LEU A 29 -4.04 -16.59 -8.99
CA LEU A 29 -3.88 -15.23 -8.49
C LEU A 29 -2.51 -14.73 -8.96
N LEU A 30 -2.51 -13.76 -9.89
CA LEU A 30 -1.30 -13.38 -10.63
C LEU A 30 -0.32 -12.59 -9.74
N ALA A 31 -0.84 -11.84 -8.77
CA ALA A 31 -0.06 -11.04 -7.82
C ALA A 31 -0.65 -11.08 -6.39
N PRO A 32 -0.64 -12.24 -5.71
CA PRO A 32 -1.17 -12.42 -4.36
C PRO A 32 -0.59 -11.45 -3.33
N ALA A 33 0.72 -11.20 -3.36
CA ALA A 33 1.38 -10.39 -2.36
C ALA A 33 1.00 -8.92 -2.52
N THR A 34 1.08 -8.40 -3.75
CA THR A 34 0.69 -7.02 -4.05
C THR A 34 -0.80 -6.77 -3.78
N ALA A 35 -1.67 -7.74 -4.13
CA ALA A 35 -3.11 -7.65 -3.87
C ALA A 35 -3.44 -7.60 -2.37
N THR A 36 -2.69 -8.34 -1.53
CA THR A 36 -2.86 -8.33 -0.06
C THR A 36 -2.63 -6.93 0.51
N TRP A 37 -1.63 -6.21 0.00
CA TRP A 37 -1.30 -4.86 0.46
C TRP A 37 -2.16 -3.77 -0.17
N ALA A 38 -2.82 -4.02 -1.31
CA ALA A 38 -3.73 -3.06 -1.91
C ALA A 38 -4.88 -2.65 -0.96
N ALA A 39 -5.40 -3.60 -0.17
CA ALA A 39 -6.47 -3.35 0.78
C ALA A 39 -6.07 -2.36 1.91
N PRO A 40 -5.01 -2.58 2.70
CA PRO A 40 -4.61 -1.63 3.74
C PRO A 40 -4.20 -0.26 3.18
N PHE A 41 -3.55 -0.20 2.00
CA PHE A 41 -3.24 1.09 1.37
C PHE A 41 -4.50 1.85 0.96
N ALA A 42 -5.50 1.16 0.38
CA ALA A 42 -6.77 1.78 0.02
C ALA A 42 -7.55 2.27 1.25
N LEU A 43 -7.61 1.46 2.31
CA LEU A 43 -8.26 1.85 3.56
C LEU A 43 -7.60 3.09 4.18
N TYR A 44 -6.26 3.14 4.19
CA TYR A 44 -5.55 4.29 4.71
C TYR A 44 -5.75 5.54 3.85
N TYR A 45 -5.82 5.39 2.52
CA TYR A 45 -6.15 6.50 1.62
C TYR A 45 -7.55 7.07 1.88
N VAL A 46 -8.56 6.22 2.07
CA VAL A 46 -9.92 6.63 2.43
C VAL A 46 -9.92 7.36 3.77
N PHE A 47 -9.16 6.88 4.75
CA PHE A 47 -8.99 7.57 6.03
C PHE A 47 -8.41 8.99 5.87
N LEU A 48 -7.36 9.17 5.07
CA LEU A 48 -6.78 10.48 4.78
C LEU A 48 -7.78 11.41 4.07
N GLN A 49 -8.54 10.89 3.10
CA GLN A 49 -9.59 11.66 2.42
C GLN A 49 -10.69 12.12 3.39
N ASN A 50 -11.18 11.22 4.25
CA ASN A 50 -12.21 11.54 5.23
C ASN A 50 -11.75 12.63 6.21
N ARG A 51 -10.46 12.63 6.59
CA ARG A 51 -9.87 13.69 7.42
C ARG A 51 -9.93 15.05 6.73
N ILE A 52 -9.60 15.13 5.44
CA ILE A 52 -9.70 16.38 4.66
C ILE A 52 -11.16 16.85 4.60
N VAL A 53 -12.09 15.95 4.28
CA VAL A 53 -13.53 16.27 4.20
C VAL A 53 -14.04 16.79 5.55
N PHE A 54 -13.63 16.17 6.66
CA PHE A 54 -13.99 16.64 8.00
C PHE A 54 -13.54 18.08 8.25
N HIS A 55 -12.31 18.43 7.88
CA HIS A 55 -11.80 19.81 8.01
C HIS A 55 -12.54 20.79 7.10
N ARG A 56 -12.86 20.41 5.85
CA ARG A 56 -13.62 21.25 4.91
C ARG A 56 -15.05 21.54 5.40
N VAL A 57 -15.74 20.50 5.89
CA VAL A 57 -17.10 20.65 6.43
C VAL A 57 -17.10 21.51 7.69
N ARG A 58 -16.16 21.29 8.62
CA ARG A 58 -16.09 22.06 9.87
C ARG A 58 -15.71 23.53 9.66
N SER A 59 -14.96 23.82 8.61
CA SER A 59 -14.52 25.18 8.27
C SER A 59 -15.46 25.92 7.33
N ASN A 60 -16.55 25.29 6.85
CA ASN A 60 -17.40 25.81 5.76
C ASN A 60 -16.64 26.18 4.48
N ASN A 61 -15.41 25.69 4.33
CA ASN A 61 -14.52 26.01 3.22
C ASN A 61 -14.36 24.77 2.33
N PHE A 62 -15.35 24.57 1.44
CA PHE A 62 -15.39 23.38 0.58
C PHE A 62 -14.28 23.37 -0.49
N THR A 63 -13.98 24.53 -1.08
CA THR A 63 -13.01 24.65 -2.18
C THR A 63 -11.63 25.12 -1.71
N SER A 64 -11.53 25.74 -0.53
CA SER A 64 -10.25 26.31 -0.06
C SER A 64 -9.22 25.23 0.27
N ASN A 65 -7.95 25.53 0.09
CA ASN A 65 -6.84 24.68 0.53
C ASN A 65 -6.36 25.02 1.95
N THR A 66 -6.91 26.09 2.54
CA THR A 66 -6.61 26.56 3.89
C THR A 66 -7.89 26.89 4.65
N THR A 67 -7.94 26.54 5.93
CA THR A 67 -9.02 26.93 6.85
C THR A 67 -8.94 28.41 7.21
N ASP A 68 -7.70 28.90 7.34
CA ASP A 68 -7.36 30.25 7.76
C ASP A 68 -6.10 30.69 7.01
N PRO A 69 -6.17 31.74 6.16
CA PRO A 69 -5.02 32.21 5.39
C PRO A 69 -3.87 32.73 6.26
N GLU A 70 -4.13 33.14 7.51
CA GLU A 70 -3.08 33.64 8.42
C GLU A 70 -2.20 32.53 9.00
N LYS A 71 -2.69 31.28 9.00
CA LYS A 71 -1.96 30.12 9.55
C LYS A 71 -0.96 29.49 8.58
N GLY A 72 -1.03 29.84 7.29
CA GLY A 72 -0.10 29.37 6.25
C GLY A 72 0.16 27.86 6.31
N ASN A 73 1.42 27.46 6.49
CA ASN A 73 1.85 26.06 6.52
C ASN A 73 1.44 25.27 7.77
N ASN A 74 0.95 25.95 8.82
CA ASN A 74 0.48 25.32 10.06
C ASN A 74 -1.02 25.07 10.06
N ASP A 75 -1.71 25.41 8.96
CA ASP A 75 -3.13 25.16 8.84
C ASP A 75 -3.42 23.64 8.75
N PRO A 76 -4.31 23.09 9.59
CA PRO A 76 -4.59 21.66 9.61
C PRO A 76 -5.15 21.13 8.28
N LEU A 77 -5.92 21.93 7.54
CA LEU A 77 -6.43 21.53 6.22
C LEU A 77 -5.30 21.48 5.18
N TYR A 78 -4.38 22.44 5.21
CA TYR A 78 -3.19 22.43 4.37
C TYR A 78 -2.31 21.20 4.63
N VAL A 79 -2.00 20.90 5.89
CA VAL A 79 -1.20 19.72 6.28
C VAL A 79 -1.88 18.41 5.86
N ALA A 80 -3.20 18.29 6.06
CA ALA A 80 -3.96 17.11 5.64
C ALA A 80 -3.94 16.93 4.12
N ASN A 81 -4.12 18.00 3.34
CA ASN A 81 -4.00 17.95 1.87
C ASN A 81 -2.59 17.50 1.44
N ARG A 82 -1.53 18.03 2.06
CA ARG A 82 -0.14 17.63 1.75
C ARG A 82 0.12 16.16 2.05
N ALA A 83 -0.43 15.63 3.14
CA ALA A 83 -0.32 14.19 3.46
C ALA A 83 -1.02 13.31 2.42
N GLN A 84 -2.24 13.66 1.99
CA GLN A 84 -3.00 12.90 1.00
C GLN A 84 -2.35 12.95 -0.39
N VAL A 85 -1.93 14.13 -0.84
CA VAL A 85 -1.22 14.29 -2.13
C VAL A 85 0.07 13.48 -2.12
N ASN A 86 0.88 13.55 -1.06
CA ASN A 86 2.13 12.80 -1.01
C ASN A 86 1.91 11.28 -1.03
N PHE A 87 0.84 10.80 -0.37
CA PHE A 87 0.45 9.40 -0.45
C PHE A 87 0.01 9.02 -1.88
N ALA A 88 -0.83 9.84 -2.52
CA ALA A 88 -1.34 9.61 -3.88
C ALA A 88 -0.25 9.67 -4.97
N GLU A 89 0.80 10.46 -4.78
CA GLU A 89 1.91 10.57 -5.75
C GLU A 89 2.84 9.35 -5.70
N ASN A 90 3.02 8.74 -4.53
CA ASN A 90 4.05 7.72 -4.35
C ASN A 90 3.49 6.30 -4.30
N VAL A 91 2.39 6.09 -3.57
CA VAL A 91 1.90 4.73 -3.30
C VAL A 91 1.41 4.01 -4.55
N PRO A 92 0.64 4.64 -5.46
CA PRO A 92 0.23 3.99 -6.71
C PRO A 92 1.43 3.59 -7.59
N LEU A 93 2.47 4.43 -7.67
CA LEU A 93 3.68 4.13 -8.42
C LEU A 93 4.40 2.91 -7.82
N VAL A 94 4.58 2.87 -6.49
CA VAL A 94 5.26 1.75 -5.83
C VAL A 94 4.46 0.46 -5.97
N LEU A 95 3.13 0.51 -5.86
CA LEU A 95 2.27 -0.65 -6.08
C LEU A 95 2.32 -1.15 -7.53
N ALA A 96 2.39 -0.24 -8.51
CA ALA A 96 2.56 -0.61 -9.91
C ALA A 96 3.90 -1.30 -10.16
N VAL A 97 4.99 -0.78 -9.59
CA VAL A 97 6.32 -1.40 -9.69
C VAL A 97 6.34 -2.76 -8.98
N ALA A 98 5.74 -2.87 -7.80
CA ALA A 98 5.63 -4.15 -7.07
C ALA A 98 4.82 -5.19 -7.85
N LEU A 99 3.71 -4.78 -8.47
CA LEU A 99 2.90 -5.62 -9.35
C LEU A 99 3.75 -6.13 -10.53
N LEU A 100 4.44 -5.24 -11.23
CA LEU A 100 5.30 -5.61 -12.35
C LEU A 100 6.43 -6.55 -11.89
N ALA A 101 7.05 -6.28 -10.74
CA ALA A 101 8.08 -7.16 -10.18
C ALA A 101 7.52 -8.56 -9.89
N GLU A 102 6.35 -8.66 -9.23
CA GLU A 102 5.71 -9.94 -8.90
C GLU A 102 5.31 -10.73 -10.14
N LEU A 103 4.80 -10.05 -11.18
CA LEU A 103 4.47 -10.66 -12.48
C LEU A 103 5.72 -11.19 -13.21
N ASN A 104 6.89 -10.57 -13.00
CA ASN A 104 8.17 -11.01 -13.56
C ASN A 104 8.88 -12.06 -12.66
N GLY A 105 8.21 -12.61 -11.65
CA GLY A 105 8.73 -13.68 -10.81
C GLY A 105 9.47 -13.23 -9.56
N ALA A 106 9.30 -11.98 -9.11
CA ALA A 106 9.83 -11.51 -7.83
C ALA A 106 9.37 -12.41 -6.67
N SER A 107 10.24 -12.59 -5.68
CA SER A 107 9.87 -13.37 -4.50
C SER A 107 8.75 -12.69 -3.70
N ARG A 108 7.67 -13.42 -3.45
CA ARG A 108 6.48 -12.92 -2.72
C ARG A 108 6.82 -12.45 -1.30
N SER A 109 7.80 -13.09 -0.65
CA SER A 109 8.28 -12.71 0.68
C SER A 109 8.92 -11.31 0.64
N TYR A 110 9.77 -11.04 -0.35
CA TYR A 110 10.39 -9.73 -0.52
C TYR A 110 9.35 -8.63 -0.78
N ILE A 111 8.37 -8.88 -1.66
CA ILE A 111 7.27 -7.94 -1.93
C ILE A 111 6.48 -7.65 -0.65
N ASN A 112 6.16 -8.65 0.17
CA ASN A 112 5.45 -8.45 1.42
C ASN A 112 6.23 -7.59 2.42
N TRP A 113 7.53 -7.84 2.58
CA TRP A 113 8.37 -7.02 3.45
C TRP A 113 8.54 -5.60 2.92
N ALA A 114 8.74 -5.43 1.62
CA ALA A 114 8.90 -4.13 0.99
C ALA A 114 7.62 -3.29 1.09
N LEU A 115 6.45 -3.87 0.79
CA LEU A 115 5.16 -3.17 0.88
C LEU A 115 4.74 -2.94 2.34
N GLY A 116 5.07 -3.84 3.26
CA GLY A 116 4.88 -3.62 4.69
C GLY A 116 5.74 -2.49 5.25
N ALA A 117 7.02 -2.45 4.86
CA ALA A 117 7.91 -1.34 5.21
C ALA A 117 7.40 -0.02 4.62
N LEU A 118 6.97 -0.02 3.35
CA LEU A 118 6.35 1.15 2.72
C LEU A 118 5.15 1.64 3.51
N PHE A 119 4.24 0.74 3.91
CA PHE A 119 3.06 1.10 4.69
C PHE A 119 3.46 1.75 6.02
N ALA A 120 4.40 1.15 6.74
CA ALA A 120 4.93 1.70 7.99
C ALA A 120 5.57 3.08 7.80
N PHE A 121 6.38 3.27 6.75
CA PHE A 121 6.97 4.58 6.44
C PHE A 121 5.92 5.63 6.09
N ARG A 122 4.84 5.23 5.41
CA ARG A 122 3.75 6.14 5.01
C ARG A 122 2.89 6.57 6.20
N VAL A 123 2.53 5.63 7.06
CA VAL A 123 1.85 5.95 8.33
C VAL A 123 2.76 6.78 9.23
N GLY A 124 4.05 6.43 9.31
CA GLY A 124 5.10 7.18 10.01
C GLY A 124 5.21 8.64 9.54
N HIS A 125 5.24 8.86 8.23
CA HIS A 125 5.35 10.19 7.63
C HIS A 125 4.15 11.07 7.93
N ALA A 126 2.94 10.52 7.79
CA ALA A 126 1.70 11.27 7.96
C ALA A 126 1.37 11.53 9.44
N GLU A 127 1.36 10.49 10.28
CA GLU A 127 0.92 10.61 11.68
C GLU A 127 2.05 11.12 12.61
N PHE A 128 3.30 10.69 12.39
CA PHE A 128 4.44 11.04 13.26
C PHE A 128 5.39 12.10 12.66
N GLY A 129 5.14 12.55 11.43
CA GLY A 129 5.91 13.59 10.77
C GLY A 129 5.11 14.88 10.61
N LEU A 130 4.08 14.82 9.76
CA LEU A 130 3.29 15.98 9.37
C LEU A 130 2.31 16.45 10.45
N MET A 131 1.74 15.52 11.22
CA MET A 131 0.74 15.82 12.25
C MET A 131 1.31 16.14 13.65
N LEU A 132 2.62 16.01 13.86
CA LEU A 132 3.25 16.52 15.09
C LEU A 132 3.24 18.05 15.08
N LYS A 133 3.17 18.65 16.28
CA LYS A 133 3.22 20.11 16.48
C LYS A 133 4.37 20.72 15.65
N ASP A 134 4.06 21.79 14.92
CA ASP A 134 4.95 22.51 14.01
C ASP A 134 5.42 21.77 12.76
N SER A 135 4.82 20.61 12.41
CA SER A 135 5.15 19.84 11.20
C SER A 135 6.65 19.48 11.10
N ALA A 136 7.34 19.44 12.24
CA ALA A 136 8.78 19.24 12.38
C ALA A 136 9.13 17.83 12.93
N GLY A 137 8.18 16.90 12.88
CA GLY A 137 8.40 15.53 13.35
C GLY A 137 9.49 14.83 12.53
N VAL A 138 10.40 14.14 13.22
CA VAL A 138 11.48 13.31 12.63
C VAL A 138 10.93 12.23 11.67
N GLY A 139 9.63 11.92 11.76
CA GLY A 139 8.91 11.07 10.80
C GLY A 139 8.87 11.61 9.36
N ARG A 140 9.04 12.92 9.12
CA ARG A 140 9.09 13.49 7.76
C ARG A 140 10.27 12.98 6.94
N PRO A 141 11.55 13.21 7.35
CA PRO A 141 12.70 12.74 6.59
C PRO A 141 12.76 11.22 6.55
N ILE A 142 12.51 10.53 7.68
CA ILE A 142 12.57 9.05 7.73
C ILE A 142 11.53 8.44 6.78
N GLY A 143 10.29 8.91 6.81
CA GLY A 143 9.24 8.39 5.93
C GLY A 143 9.48 8.71 4.45
N TYR A 144 10.06 9.88 4.15
CA TYR A 144 10.42 10.26 2.79
C TYR A 144 11.55 9.39 2.24
N PHE A 145 12.71 9.39 2.90
CA PHE A 145 13.87 8.60 2.46
C PHE A 145 13.60 7.10 2.51
N GLY A 146 12.85 6.64 3.52
CA GLY A 146 12.40 5.25 3.61
C GLY A 146 11.54 4.84 2.41
N THR A 147 10.61 5.69 1.98
CA THR A 147 9.83 5.36 0.78
C THR A 147 10.69 5.38 -0.49
N GLN A 148 11.58 6.36 -0.63
CA GLN A 148 12.46 6.40 -1.81
C GLN A 148 13.37 5.16 -1.86
N ALA A 149 13.87 4.70 -0.71
CA ALA A 149 14.64 3.47 -0.63
C ALA A 149 13.83 2.25 -1.06
N VAL A 150 12.56 2.14 -0.65
CA VAL A 150 11.68 1.04 -1.08
C VAL A 150 11.40 1.11 -2.59
N LEU A 151 11.10 2.30 -3.13
CA LEU A 151 10.82 2.47 -4.55
C LEU A 151 12.04 2.10 -5.40
N VAL A 152 13.22 2.62 -5.05
CA VAL A 152 14.48 2.30 -5.73
C VAL A 152 14.81 0.82 -5.59
N GLY A 153 14.63 0.22 -4.41
CA GLY A 153 14.85 -1.20 -4.18
C GLY A 153 13.95 -2.08 -5.07
N LEU A 154 12.64 -1.82 -5.08
CA LEU A 154 11.68 -2.55 -5.92
C LEU A 154 11.95 -2.34 -7.41
N SER A 155 12.25 -1.11 -7.82
CA SER A 155 12.53 -0.79 -9.23
C SER A 155 13.83 -1.45 -9.70
N SER A 156 14.86 -1.46 -8.86
CA SER A 156 16.14 -2.12 -9.18
C SER A 156 15.97 -3.63 -9.24
N TYR A 157 15.16 -4.21 -8.34
CA TYR A 157 14.86 -5.63 -8.37
C TYR A 157 14.03 -6.01 -9.61
N ALA A 158 13.03 -5.21 -9.96
CA ALA A 158 12.28 -5.37 -11.20
C ALA A 158 13.20 -5.31 -12.43
N ALA A 159 14.09 -4.31 -12.50
CA ALA A 159 15.06 -4.17 -13.57
C ALA A 159 16.00 -5.39 -13.66
N TYR A 160 16.45 -5.92 -12.51
CA TYR A 160 17.28 -7.13 -12.46
C TYR A 160 16.57 -8.36 -13.02
N LEU A 161 15.26 -8.51 -12.79
CA LEU A 161 14.47 -9.63 -13.31
C LEU A 161 14.31 -9.58 -14.84
N ILE A 162 14.26 -8.38 -15.42
CA ILE A 162 14.11 -8.18 -16.86
C ILE A 162 15.45 -7.91 -17.57
N LYS A 163 16.58 -8.06 -16.89
CA LYS A 163 17.92 -7.72 -17.42
C LYS A 163 18.20 -8.35 -18.79
N ASP A 164 17.68 -9.55 -19.03
CA ASP A 164 17.92 -10.29 -20.27
C ASP A 164 17.22 -9.64 -21.48
N TYR A 165 16.19 -8.83 -21.25
CA TYR A 165 15.52 -8.02 -22.28
C TYR A 165 16.25 -6.73 -22.62
N TRP A 166 17.25 -6.34 -21.82
CA TRP A 166 17.95 -5.07 -22.03
C TRP A 166 18.96 -5.15 -23.18
N MET A 167 19.26 -6.34 -23.70
CA MET A 167 20.18 -6.56 -24.83
C MET A 167 21.51 -5.79 -24.70
N ILE A 168 22.02 -5.65 -23.46
CA ILE A 168 23.36 -5.14 -23.13
C ILE A 168 24.23 -6.33 -22.76
#